data_AF-A0A5N9G4P2-F1
#
_entry.id   AF-A0A5N9G4P2-F1
#
_cell.length_a   1.000
_cell.length_b   1.000
_cell.length_c   1.000
_cell.angle_alpha   90.00
_cell.angle_beta   90.00
_cell.angle_gamma   90.00
#
_symmetry.space_group_name_H-M   'P 1'
#
loop_
_entity.id
_entity.type
_entity.pdbx_description
1 polymer ?
#
loop_
_entity_poly.entity_id
_entity_poly.type
_entity_poly.pdbx_seq_one_letter_code
_entity_poly.pdbx_strand_id
1 'polypeptide(L)'
;MIENQIERVGAHLKLPVDRVRATVVLLDEGGTVPFIARYRKEATGMLDEVAVAAIRDRLAVLVELDDRRDAILKSLTERELRTDDLREQVNSAESMTALEDVYLPFRPKRRTRATIARERGLEPLSEIIWTQTDVDIAAEAMPFVDESLGVANVDEALSGARDILAERVSEDSAARGRVRELFARQGVLRSRSVNDGEEAGAKYRDYFEWEEPLATAPSHRVLAMFRGENESFLSVRISPSEPAALEVLTGLFVTEDNPSAEQVGSAVDDSYKRLLGPAIEREARNAIKERADRTAINVFAENLRELLLAPPLGRKIVLAADPGFRTGAKIVVLDKQGALLHDDVVYVLSGENRANEAKATILKLVNLSNVEVVAVGNGTGGRETEAFFRDLGLGSRIPVVMVNES
;
A
#
# COMPACT_ATOMS: atom_id res chain seq x y z
N MET A 1 17.07 -2.17 -24.83
CA MET A 1 16.13 -2.15 -23.69
C MET A 1 16.63 -1.21 -22.60
N ILE A 2 17.82 -1.44 -22.03
CA ILE A 2 18.44 -0.57 -21.00
C ILE A 2 18.55 0.91 -21.42
N GLU A 3 18.96 1.21 -22.66
CA GLU A 3 19.12 2.62 -23.09
C GLU A 3 17.80 3.42 -23.06
N ASN A 4 16.69 2.81 -23.47
CA ASN A 4 15.36 3.42 -23.38
C ASN A 4 14.94 3.61 -21.91
N GLN A 5 15.23 2.64 -21.04
CA GLN A 5 14.96 2.79 -19.61
C GLN A 5 15.73 3.96 -19.01
N ILE A 6 17.01 4.15 -19.37
CA ILE A 6 17.85 5.26 -18.92
C ILE A 6 17.23 6.61 -19.33
N GLU A 7 16.77 6.74 -20.57
CA GLU A 7 16.08 7.95 -21.04
C GLU A 7 14.80 8.22 -20.24
N ARG A 8 13.99 7.18 -20.01
CA ARG A 8 12.75 7.27 -19.22
C ARG A 8 13.03 7.64 -17.76
N VAL A 9 14.09 7.10 -17.15
CA VAL A 9 14.54 7.48 -15.80
C VAL A 9 14.97 8.94 -15.79
N GLY A 10 15.78 9.37 -16.76
CA GLY A 10 16.22 10.76 -16.90
C GLY A 10 15.06 11.74 -17.01
N ALA A 11 14.08 11.44 -17.88
CA ALA A 11 12.88 12.26 -18.04
C ALA A 11 12.04 12.33 -16.75
N HIS A 12 11.82 11.19 -16.08
CA HIS A 12 11.02 11.12 -14.86
C HIS A 12 11.67 11.86 -13.68
N LEU A 13 12.98 11.66 -13.48
CA LEU A 13 13.72 12.29 -12.39
C LEU A 13 14.23 13.70 -12.73
N LYS A 14 14.00 14.16 -13.97
CA LYS A 14 14.52 15.43 -14.51
C LYS A 14 16.04 15.53 -14.38
N LEU A 15 16.72 14.42 -14.68
CA LEU A 15 18.18 14.30 -14.63
C LEU A 15 18.76 14.15 -16.05
N PRO A 16 19.95 14.70 -16.33
CA PRO A 16 20.64 14.46 -17.60
C PRO A 16 20.88 12.96 -17.83
N VAL A 17 20.55 12.47 -19.02
CA VAL A 17 20.64 11.06 -19.42
C VAL A 17 22.05 10.50 -19.17
N ASP A 18 23.10 11.25 -19.48
CA ASP A 18 24.48 10.79 -19.27
C ASP A 18 24.82 10.51 -17.79
N ARG A 19 24.24 11.29 -16.86
CA ARG A 19 24.42 11.08 -15.41
C ARG A 19 23.67 9.84 -14.94
N VAL A 20 22.47 9.63 -15.47
CA VAL A 20 21.70 8.41 -15.21
C VAL A 20 22.47 7.20 -15.75
N ARG A 21 22.93 7.24 -17.01
CA ARG A 21 23.71 6.16 -17.64
C ARG A 21 24.94 5.81 -16.81
N ALA A 22 25.74 6.80 -16.41
CA ALA A 22 26.93 6.56 -15.59
C ALA A 22 26.59 5.93 -14.23
N THR A 23 25.48 6.35 -13.62
CA THR A 23 25.00 5.78 -12.35
C THR A 23 24.54 4.33 -12.53
N VAL A 24 23.80 4.02 -13.60
CA VAL A 24 23.33 2.66 -13.90
C VAL A 24 24.51 1.71 -14.10
N VAL A 25 25.52 2.10 -14.88
CA VAL A 25 26.73 1.29 -15.08
C VAL A 25 27.40 0.95 -13.73
N LEU A 26 27.55 1.94 -12.85
CA LEU A 26 28.15 1.72 -11.54
C LEU A 26 27.32 0.83 -10.62
N LEU A 27 25.98 0.87 -10.73
CA LEU A 27 25.08 -0.01 -10.00
C LEU A 27 25.18 -1.46 -10.51
N ASP A 28 25.23 -1.65 -11.82
CA ASP A 28 25.37 -2.96 -12.47
C ASP A 28 26.72 -3.62 -12.16
N GLU A 29 27.78 -2.83 -11.99
CA GLU A 29 29.10 -3.27 -11.50
C GLU A 29 29.11 -3.64 -10.00
N GLY A 30 27.96 -3.55 -9.31
CA GLY A 30 27.83 -3.87 -7.88
C GLY A 30 28.15 -2.72 -6.93
N GLY A 31 28.27 -1.50 -7.43
CA GLY A 31 28.47 -0.30 -6.62
C GLY A 31 27.27 -0.02 -5.72
N THR A 32 27.48 0.11 -4.41
CA THR A 32 26.40 0.50 -3.49
C THR A 32 26.10 1.99 -3.57
N VAL A 33 24.89 2.41 -3.19
CA VAL A 33 24.49 3.83 -3.17
C VAL A 33 25.50 4.69 -2.38
N PRO A 34 25.93 4.34 -1.16
CA PRO A 34 26.93 5.14 -0.43
C PRO A 34 28.30 5.15 -1.12
N PHE A 35 28.69 4.04 -1.75
CA PHE A 35 29.96 3.97 -2.48
C PHE A 35 29.96 4.91 -3.68
N ILE A 36 28.92 4.86 -4.51
CA ILE A 36 28.77 5.70 -5.70
C ILE A 36 28.71 7.17 -5.29
N ALA A 37 27.80 7.48 -4.36
CA ALA A 37 27.60 8.83 -3.86
C ALA A 37 28.83 9.41 -3.17
N ARG A 38 29.79 8.61 -2.68
CA ARG A 38 31.00 9.12 -2.01
C ARG A 38 32.25 9.11 -2.89
N TYR A 39 32.48 8.03 -3.63
CA TYR A 39 33.75 7.75 -4.31
C TYR A 39 33.65 7.80 -5.84
N ARG A 40 32.44 8.03 -6.38
CA ARG A 40 32.19 8.15 -7.83
C ARG A 40 31.38 9.40 -8.18
N LYS A 41 31.37 10.42 -7.31
CA LYS A 41 30.65 11.69 -7.53
C LYS A 41 30.97 12.33 -8.87
N GLU A 42 32.24 12.37 -9.26
CA GLU A 42 32.66 12.98 -10.53
C GLU A 42 32.07 12.24 -11.74
N ALA A 43 32.08 10.90 -11.70
CA ALA A 43 31.54 10.06 -12.76
C ALA A 43 30.02 10.22 -12.93
N THR A 44 29.28 10.46 -11.85
CA THR A 44 27.83 10.66 -11.90
C THR A 44 27.42 12.12 -12.08
N GLY A 45 28.36 13.07 -12.16
CA GLY A 45 28.03 14.50 -12.25
C GLY A 45 27.53 15.09 -10.92
N MET A 46 28.13 14.65 -9.81
CA MET A 46 27.91 15.09 -8.43
C MET A 46 26.53 14.73 -7.87
N LEU A 47 25.95 13.60 -8.30
CA LEU A 47 24.72 13.08 -7.69
C LEU A 47 24.98 12.63 -6.25
N ASP A 48 24.05 12.96 -5.36
CA ASP A 48 24.04 12.53 -3.97
C ASP A 48 23.37 11.15 -3.80
N GLU A 49 23.40 10.63 -2.58
CA GLU A 49 22.81 9.33 -2.25
C GLU A 49 21.30 9.26 -2.52
N VAL A 50 20.58 10.38 -2.43
CA VAL A 50 19.13 10.44 -2.66
C VAL A 50 18.84 10.27 -4.16
N ALA A 51 19.56 10.99 -5.01
CA ALA A 51 19.41 10.88 -6.47
C ALA A 51 19.85 9.51 -6.98
N VAL A 52 20.97 8.96 -6.47
CA VAL A 52 21.45 7.62 -6.86
C VAL A 52 20.45 6.53 -6.46
N ALA A 53 19.88 6.60 -5.24
CA ALA A 53 18.83 5.68 -4.82
C ALA A 53 17.57 5.79 -5.70
N ALA A 54 17.14 7.02 -6.02
CA ALA A 54 15.98 7.25 -6.88
C ALA A 54 16.17 6.67 -8.30
N ILE A 55 17.38 6.77 -8.86
CA ILE A 55 17.72 6.14 -10.15
C ILE A 55 17.58 4.61 -10.05
N ARG A 56 18.19 3.99 -9.04
CA ARG A 56 18.13 2.54 -8.80
C ARG A 56 16.68 2.06 -8.70
N ASP A 57 15.89 2.72 -7.85
CA ASP A 57 14.52 2.30 -7.56
C ASP A 57 13.62 2.47 -8.79
N ARG A 58 13.79 3.57 -9.54
CA ARG A 58 13.04 3.79 -10.78
C ARG A 58 13.43 2.80 -11.88
N LEU A 59 14.72 2.48 -12.01
CA LEU A 59 15.20 1.49 -12.96
C LEU A 59 14.58 0.12 -12.67
N ALA A 60 14.57 -0.31 -11.40
CA ALA A 60 13.97 -1.58 -11.00
C ALA A 60 12.50 -1.71 -11.43
N VAL A 61 11.71 -0.64 -11.23
CA VAL A 61 10.30 -0.60 -11.68
C VAL A 61 10.16 -0.72 -13.20
N LEU A 62 11.06 -0.10 -13.98
CA LEU A 62 11.02 -0.19 -15.44
C LEU A 62 11.43 -1.58 -15.94
N VAL A 63 12.41 -2.21 -15.30
CA VAL A 63 12.81 -3.58 -15.60
C VAL A 63 11.65 -4.55 -15.34
N GLU A 64 10.98 -4.44 -14.19
CA GLU A 64 9.81 -5.27 -13.87
C GLU A 64 8.67 -5.08 -14.88
N LEU A 65 8.43 -3.84 -15.32
CA LEU A 65 7.46 -3.54 -16.36
C LEU A 65 7.82 -4.21 -17.70
N ASP A 66 9.09 -4.16 -18.09
CA ASP A 66 9.57 -4.74 -19.34
C ASP A 66 9.52 -6.27 -19.30
N ASP A 67 9.94 -6.90 -18.20
CA ASP A 67 9.84 -8.34 -17.99
C ASP A 67 8.39 -8.82 -18.07
N ARG A 68 7.48 -8.06 -17.46
CA ARG A 68 6.04 -8.38 -17.52
C ARG A 68 5.48 -8.21 -18.92
N ARG A 69 5.90 -7.18 -19.66
CA ARG A 69 5.51 -6.95 -21.05
C ARG A 69 5.92 -8.11 -21.94
N ASP A 70 7.16 -8.57 -21.80
CA ASP A 70 7.70 -9.70 -22.57
C ASP A 70 6.92 -11.00 -22.25
N ALA A 71 6.59 -11.23 -20.98
CA ALA A 71 5.76 -12.37 -20.58
C ALA A 71 4.35 -12.34 -21.20
N ILE A 72 3.72 -11.16 -21.28
CA ILE A 72 2.42 -10.96 -21.92
C ILE A 72 2.51 -11.22 -23.43
N LEU A 73 3.49 -10.62 -24.12
CA LEU A 73 3.70 -10.81 -25.56
C LEU A 73 3.95 -12.28 -25.91
N LYS A 74 4.70 -13.00 -25.06
CA LYS A 74 4.92 -14.44 -25.19
C LYS A 74 3.62 -15.23 -25.05
N SER A 75 2.84 -14.98 -24.00
CA SER A 75 1.53 -15.62 -23.79
C SER A 75 0.57 -15.41 -24.96
N LEU A 76 0.51 -14.18 -25.50
CA LEU A 76 -0.31 -13.84 -26.67
C LEU A 76 0.13 -14.57 -27.94
N THR A 77 1.45 -14.73 -28.12
CA THR A 77 2.03 -15.44 -29.26
C THR A 77 1.77 -16.95 -29.18
N GLU A 78 1.96 -17.56 -28.00
CA GLU A 78 1.74 -19.00 -27.77
C GLU A 78 0.28 -19.43 -27.97
N ARG A 79 -0.67 -18.49 -27.86
CA ARG A 79 -2.10 -18.74 -28.01
C ARG A 79 -2.67 -18.25 -29.34
N GLU A 80 -1.81 -17.79 -30.25
CA GLU A 80 -2.21 -17.31 -31.58
C GLU A 80 -3.20 -16.12 -31.53
N LEU A 81 -3.20 -15.36 -30.44
CA LEU A 81 -4.08 -14.18 -30.22
C LEU A 81 -3.40 -12.86 -30.61
N ARG A 82 -2.16 -12.91 -31.08
CA ARG A 82 -1.36 -11.73 -31.37
C ARG A 82 -1.82 -11.05 -32.66
N THR A 83 -2.35 -9.85 -32.54
CA THR A 83 -2.53 -8.90 -33.65
C THR A 83 -1.48 -7.79 -33.59
N ASP A 84 -1.25 -7.08 -34.70
CA ASP A 84 -0.32 -5.94 -34.71
C ASP A 84 -0.82 -4.80 -33.81
N ASP A 85 -2.12 -4.53 -33.79
CA ASP A 85 -2.75 -3.54 -32.92
C ASP A 85 -2.55 -3.89 -31.43
N LEU A 86 -2.82 -5.13 -31.03
CA LEU A 86 -2.61 -5.57 -29.65
C LEU A 86 -1.13 -5.49 -29.23
N ARG A 87 -0.22 -5.83 -30.14
CA ARG A 87 1.22 -5.67 -29.90
C ARG A 87 1.60 -4.21 -29.68
N GLU A 88 1.02 -3.29 -30.46
CA GLU A 88 1.28 -1.86 -30.31
C GLU A 88 0.72 -1.31 -28.98
N GLN A 89 -0.48 -1.73 -28.58
CA GLN A 89 -1.07 -1.38 -27.28
C GLN A 89 -0.22 -1.87 -26.10
N VAL A 90 0.26 -3.12 -26.15
CA VAL A 90 1.13 -3.69 -25.11
C VAL A 90 2.48 -2.96 -25.03
N ASN A 91 3.05 -2.55 -26.17
CA ASN A 91 4.32 -1.82 -26.21
C ASN A 91 4.19 -0.36 -25.76
N SER A 92 3.06 0.27 -26.03
CA SER A 92 2.80 1.66 -25.62
C SER A 92 2.35 1.80 -24.16
N ALA A 93 2.02 0.70 -23.47
CA ALA A 93 1.67 0.72 -22.06
C ALA A 93 2.84 1.22 -21.16
N GLU A 94 2.65 2.41 -20.57
CA GLU A 94 3.68 3.09 -19.77
C GLU A 94 3.74 2.67 -18.30
N SER A 95 2.72 1.94 -17.82
CA SER A 95 2.60 1.49 -16.43
C SER A 95 2.15 0.05 -16.34
N MET A 96 2.44 -0.59 -15.20
CA MET A 96 2.01 -1.97 -14.93
C MET A 96 0.48 -2.10 -15.02
N THR A 97 -0.26 -1.13 -14.48
CA THR A 97 -1.71 -1.10 -14.54
C THR A 97 -2.24 -1.03 -15.96
N ALA A 98 -1.71 -0.12 -16.79
CA ALA A 98 -2.13 -0.02 -18.19
C ALA A 98 -1.81 -1.30 -18.97
N LEU A 99 -0.66 -1.91 -18.70
CA LEU A 99 -0.24 -3.16 -19.31
C LEU A 99 -1.18 -4.32 -18.95
N GLU A 100 -1.56 -4.45 -17.68
CA GLU A 100 -2.52 -5.46 -17.24
C GLU A 100 -3.93 -5.22 -17.79
N ASP A 101 -4.37 -3.96 -17.90
CA ASP A 101 -5.67 -3.61 -18.47
C ASP A 101 -5.76 -4.05 -19.96
N VAL A 102 -4.70 -3.83 -20.75
CA VAL A 102 -4.64 -4.30 -22.16
C VAL A 102 -4.67 -5.83 -22.24
N TYR A 103 -3.98 -6.52 -21.32
CA TYR A 103 -3.92 -7.99 -21.34
C TYR A 103 -5.17 -8.68 -20.77
N LEU A 104 -5.98 -7.96 -19.99
CA LEU A 104 -7.09 -8.52 -19.21
C LEU A 104 -8.07 -9.36 -20.05
N PRO A 105 -8.54 -8.92 -21.23
CA PRO A 105 -9.48 -9.71 -22.05
C PRO A 105 -8.92 -11.06 -22.49
N PHE A 106 -7.60 -11.11 -22.68
CA PHE A 106 -6.90 -12.29 -23.20
C PHE A 106 -6.44 -13.22 -22.10
N ARG A 107 -6.36 -12.77 -20.84
CA ARG A 107 -5.87 -13.58 -19.72
C ARG A 107 -6.68 -14.87 -19.58
N PRO A 108 -6.03 -16.05 -19.35
CA PRO A 108 -6.76 -17.29 -19.07
C PRO A 108 -7.71 -17.12 -17.88
N LYS A 109 -9.00 -17.41 -18.06
CA LYS A 109 -10.04 -17.20 -17.06
C LYS A 109 -10.54 -18.53 -16.49
N ARG A 110 -10.98 -18.50 -15.24
CA ARG A 110 -11.85 -19.55 -14.69
C ARG A 110 -13.21 -19.46 -15.39
N ARG A 111 -13.96 -20.55 -15.41
CA ARG A 111 -15.31 -20.62 -16.02
C ARG A 111 -16.24 -19.55 -15.41
N THR A 112 -16.46 -18.44 -16.12
CA THR A 112 -17.30 -17.30 -15.68
C THR A 112 -18.73 -17.45 -16.17
N ARG A 113 -19.65 -16.58 -15.73
CA ARG A 113 -21.01 -16.52 -16.29
C ARG A 113 -20.99 -16.26 -17.79
N ALA A 114 -20.12 -15.36 -18.26
CA ALA A 114 -19.91 -15.10 -19.68
C ALA A 114 -19.34 -16.33 -20.41
N THR A 115 -18.36 -17.04 -19.83
CA THR A 115 -17.86 -18.30 -20.42
C THR A 115 -18.98 -19.34 -20.54
N ILE A 116 -19.81 -19.50 -19.51
CA ILE A 116 -20.96 -20.42 -19.55
C ILE A 116 -21.95 -19.99 -20.63
N ALA A 117 -22.28 -18.70 -20.73
CA ALA A 117 -23.16 -18.19 -21.78
C ALA A 117 -22.60 -18.44 -23.19
N ARG A 118 -21.28 -18.29 -23.39
CA ARG A 118 -20.60 -18.64 -24.65
C ARG A 118 -20.68 -20.13 -24.97
N GLU A 119 -20.44 -20.99 -23.98
CA GLU A 119 -20.58 -22.45 -24.11
C GLU A 119 -22.02 -22.86 -24.47
N ARG A 120 -23.01 -22.06 -24.08
CA ARG A 120 -24.43 -22.22 -24.43
C ARG A 120 -24.80 -21.63 -25.79
N GLY A 121 -23.83 -21.10 -26.53
CA GLY A 121 -24.05 -20.54 -27.88
C GLY A 121 -24.66 -19.14 -27.90
N LEU A 122 -24.60 -18.37 -26.80
CA LEU A 122 -25.24 -17.05 -26.70
C LEU A 122 -24.37 -15.88 -27.21
N GLU A 123 -23.13 -16.13 -27.65
CA GLU A 123 -22.24 -15.08 -28.19
C GLU A 123 -22.87 -14.33 -29.38
N PRO A 124 -23.48 -14.99 -30.40
CA PRO A 124 -24.07 -14.26 -31.51
C PRO A 124 -25.23 -13.34 -31.09
N LEU A 125 -26.04 -13.75 -30.10
CA LEU A 125 -27.09 -12.90 -29.53
C LEU A 125 -26.49 -11.67 -28.84
N SER A 126 -25.39 -11.85 -28.11
CA SER A 126 -24.69 -10.74 -27.47
C SER A 126 -24.16 -9.73 -28.48
N GLU A 127 -23.64 -10.19 -29.63
CA GLU A 127 -23.18 -9.30 -30.71
C GLU A 127 -24.34 -8.55 -31.37
N ILE A 128 -25.49 -9.21 -31.59
CA ILE A 128 -26.72 -8.54 -32.09
C ILE A 128 -27.10 -7.40 -31.13
N ILE A 129 -27.20 -7.69 -29.83
CA ILE A 129 -27.54 -6.68 -28.81
C ILE A 129 -26.51 -5.56 -28.78
N TRP A 130 -25.22 -5.88 -28.90
CA TRP A 130 -24.13 -4.90 -28.86
C TRP A 130 -24.20 -3.87 -29.99
N THR A 131 -24.73 -4.25 -31.16
CA THR A 131 -24.93 -3.31 -32.27
C THR A 131 -25.97 -2.22 -31.97
N GLN A 132 -26.82 -2.45 -30.96
CA GLN A 132 -27.89 -1.52 -30.56
C GLN A 132 -28.82 -1.12 -31.70
N THR A 133 -29.06 -2.00 -32.67
CA THR A 133 -30.08 -1.77 -33.70
C THR A 133 -31.48 -1.91 -33.12
N ASP A 134 -32.42 -1.11 -33.61
CA ASP A 134 -33.83 -1.19 -33.24
C ASP A 134 -34.49 -2.43 -33.89
N VAL A 135 -34.53 -3.52 -33.13
CA VAL A 135 -35.08 -4.82 -33.54
C VAL A 135 -35.94 -5.40 -32.43
N ASP A 136 -36.81 -6.35 -32.77
CA ASP A 136 -37.53 -7.13 -31.76
C ASP A 136 -36.58 -8.14 -31.10
N ILE A 137 -36.01 -7.74 -29.97
CA ILE A 137 -35.03 -8.53 -29.22
C ILE A 137 -35.58 -9.85 -28.74
N ALA A 138 -36.87 -9.91 -28.40
CA ALA A 138 -37.48 -11.16 -27.98
C ALA A 138 -37.52 -12.14 -29.16
N ALA A 139 -37.82 -11.65 -30.36
CA ALA A 139 -37.76 -12.43 -31.59
C ALA A 139 -36.32 -12.86 -31.93
N GLU A 140 -35.33 -11.97 -31.81
CA GLU A 140 -33.91 -12.27 -32.04
C GLU A 140 -33.32 -13.25 -31.01
N ALA A 141 -33.84 -13.27 -29.78
CA ALA A 141 -33.40 -14.19 -28.73
C ALA A 141 -34.05 -15.58 -28.83
N MET A 142 -35.23 -15.69 -29.44
CA MET A 142 -35.97 -16.96 -29.56
C MET A 142 -35.16 -18.12 -30.18
N PRO A 143 -34.36 -17.92 -31.25
CA PRO A 143 -33.50 -18.96 -31.81
C PRO A 143 -32.44 -19.51 -30.87
N PHE A 144 -32.14 -18.80 -29.78
CA PHE A 144 -31.12 -19.17 -28.79
C PHE A 144 -31.71 -19.89 -27.57
N VAL A 145 -33.02 -20.12 -27.54
CA VAL A 145 -33.68 -20.91 -26.49
C VAL A 145 -33.47 -22.39 -26.77
N ASP A 146 -32.64 -23.02 -25.93
CA ASP A 146 -32.33 -24.44 -26.00
C ASP A 146 -32.18 -25.01 -24.58
N GLU A 147 -33.19 -25.76 -24.12
CA GLU A 147 -33.19 -26.39 -22.81
C GLU A 147 -32.05 -27.41 -22.66
N SER A 148 -31.58 -28.03 -23.75
CA SER A 148 -30.46 -28.97 -23.73
C SER A 148 -29.12 -28.30 -23.44
N LEU A 149 -29.00 -27.01 -23.78
CA LEU A 149 -27.88 -26.15 -23.41
C LEU A 149 -28.13 -25.43 -22.07
N GLY A 150 -29.30 -25.63 -21.45
CA GLY A 150 -29.69 -24.99 -20.19
C GLY A 150 -30.10 -23.52 -20.36
N VAL A 151 -30.75 -23.21 -21.48
CA VAL A 151 -31.42 -21.92 -21.77
C VAL A 151 -32.91 -22.20 -21.96
N ALA A 152 -33.70 -22.06 -20.90
CA ALA A 152 -35.09 -22.52 -20.87
C ALA A 152 -36.08 -21.55 -21.54
N ASN A 153 -35.74 -20.27 -21.66
CA ASN A 153 -36.62 -19.23 -22.19
C ASN A 153 -35.83 -18.02 -22.69
N VAL A 154 -36.54 -17.08 -23.32
CA VAL A 154 -35.99 -15.83 -23.87
C VAL A 154 -35.27 -15.01 -22.80
N ASP A 155 -35.80 -14.92 -21.57
CA ASP A 155 -35.18 -14.13 -20.51
C ASP A 155 -33.81 -14.71 -20.09
N GLU A 156 -33.67 -16.03 -20.08
CA GLU A 156 -32.39 -16.70 -19.83
C GLU A 156 -31.38 -16.48 -20.97
N ALA A 157 -31.85 -16.50 -22.23
CA ALA A 157 -31.01 -16.19 -23.38
C ALA A 157 -30.48 -14.75 -23.31
N LEU A 158 -31.37 -13.78 -23.03
CA LEU A 158 -31.00 -12.38 -22.85
C LEU A 158 -30.09 -12.17 -21.63
N SER A 159 -30.36 -12.86 -20.52
CA SER A 159 -29.49 -12.78 -19.34
C SER A 159 -28.09 -13.31 -19.62
N GLY A 160 -27.96 -14.43 -20.34
CA GLY A 160 -26.66 -14.96 -20.71
C GLY A 160 -25.92 -14.05 -21.70
N ALA A 161 -26.63 -13.45 -22.67
CA ALA A 161 -26.05 -12.43 -23.54
C ALA A 161 -25.56 -11.21 -22.73
N ARG A 162 -26.35 -10.71 -21.77
CA ARG A 162 -25.93 -9.63 -20.87
C ARG A 162 -24.73 -10.00 -20.00
N ASP A 163 -24.61 -11.25 -19.55
CA ASP A 163 -23.42 -11.71 -18.82
C ASP A 163 -22.13 -11.59 -19.66
N ILE A 164 -22.22 -11.88 -20.97
CA ILE A 164 -21.11 -11.69 -21.93
C ILE A 164 -20.77 -10.20 -22.06
N LEU A 165 -21.77 -9.36 -22.27
CA LEU A 165 -21.59 -7.91 -22.41
C LEU A 165 -21.04 -7.26 -21.13
N ALA A 166 -21.48 -7.72 -19.96
CA ALA A 166 -20.99 -7.23 -18.68
C ALA A 166 -19.50 -7.53 -18.48
N GLU A 167 -19.04 -8.71 -18.90
CA GLU A 167 -17.61 -9.05 -18.92
C GLU A 167 -16.84 -8.16 -19.91
N ARG A 168 -17.37 -7.95 -21.12
CA ARG A 168 -16.78 -7.05 -22.13
C ARG A 168 -16.59 -5.63 -21.60
N VAL A 169 -17.62 -5.05 -20.97
CA VAL A 169 -17.56 -3.71 -20.34
C VAL A 169 -16.55 -3.67 -19.20
N SER A 170 -16.47 -4.72 -18.38
CA SER A 170 -15.58 -4.72 -17.21
C SER A 170 -14.10 -4.80 -17.60
N GLU A 171 -13.81 -5.31 -18.78
CA GLU A 171 -12.45 -5.53 -19.28
C GLU A 171 -12.00 -4.46 -20.28
N ASP A 172 -12.91 -3.57 -20.67
CA ASP A 172 -12.59 -2.45 -21.54
C ASP A 172 -11.61 -1.47 -20.86
N SER A 173 -10.47 -1.21 -21.52
CA SER A 173 -9.39 -0.39 -20.96
C SER A 173 -9.81 1.06 -20.72
N ALA A 174 -10.67 1.63 -21.57
CA ALA A 174 -11.15 3.00 -21.44
C ALA A 174 -12.13 3.12 -20.26
N ALA A 175 -13.07 2.19 -20.12
CA ALA A 175 -13.98 2.11 -18.99
C ALA A 175 -13.22 1.99 -17.66
N ARG A 176 -12.25 1.07 -17.59
CA ARG A 176 -11.40 0.89 -16.41
C ARG A 176 -10.64 2.17 -16.06
N GLY A 177 -10.05 2.82 -17.06
CA GLY A 177 -9.37 4.11 -16.89
C GLY A 177 -10.28 5.21 -16.33
N ARG A 178 -11.48 5.38 -16.90
CA ARG A 178 -12.45 6.41 -16.47
C ARG A 178 -13.00 6.14 -15.07
N VAL A 179 -13.33 4.90 -14.74
CA VAL A 179 -13.80 4.53 -13.40
C VAL A 179 -12.67 4.68 -12.37
N ARG A 180 -11.42 4.30 -12.71
CA ARG A 180 -10.26 4.54 -11.83
C ARG A 180 -10.04 6.01 -11.54
N GLU A 181 -10.16 6.86 -12.54
CA GLU A 181 -10.10 8.32 -12.36
C GLU A 181 -11.24 8.84 -11.47
N LEU A 182 -12.46 8.31 -11.63
CA LEU A 182 -13.60 8.64 -10.78
C LEU A 182 -13.35 8.25 -9.32
N PHE A 183 -12.82 7.06 -9.06
CA PHE A 183 -12.40 6.62 -7.72
C PHE A 183 -11.33 7.55 -7.13
N ALA A 184 -10.32 7.93 -7.93
CA ALA A 184 -9.25 8.81 -7.45
C ALA A 184 -9.75 10.22 -7.09
N ARG A 185 -10.72 10.76 -7.85
CA ARG A 185 -11.23 12.13 -7.66
C ARG A 185 -12.40 12.22 -6.67
N GLN A 186 -13.33 11.27 -6.74
CA GLN A 186 -14.62 11.31 -6.04
C GLN A 186 -14.85 10.09 -5.14
N GLY A 187 -13.88 9.17 -5.05
CA GLY A 187 -13.98 8.02 -4.16
C GLY A 187 -14.07 8.45 -2.71
N VAL A 188 -14.90 7.74 -1.96
CA VAL A 188 -15.13 7.96 -0.54
C VAL A 188 -14.73 6.71 0.23
N LEU A 189 -13.87 6.88 1.24
CA LEU A 189 -13.47 5.84 2.17
C LEU A 189 -14.50 5.80 3.31
N ARG A 190 -15.23 4.69 3.40
CA ARG A 190 -16.27 4.45 4.42
C ARG A 190 -15.82 3.33 5.35
N SER A 191 -15.98 3.54 6.65
CA SER A 191 -15.79 2.51 7.66
C SER A 191 -17.07 2.34 8.47
N ARG A 192 -17.42 1.08 8.75
CA ARG A 192 -18.56 0.69 9.57
C ARG A 192 -18.15 -0.38 10.57
N SER A 193 -18.73 -0.38 11.78
CA SER A 193 -18.57 -1.49 12.72
C SER A 193 -19.17 -2.78 12.14
N VAL A 194 -18.56 -3.91 12.49
CA VAL A 194 -19.15 -5.23 12.26
C VAL A 194 -19.89 -5.64 13.54
N ASN A 195 -21.12 -6.16 13.43
CA ASN A 195 -21.93 -6.58 14.58
C ASN A 195 -21.13 -7.54 15.50
N ASP A 196 -21.35 -7.44 16.82
CA ASP A 196 -20.61 -8.10 17.91
C ASP A 196 -19.17 -7.59 18.19
N GLY A 197 -18.69 -6.57 17.47
CA GLY A 197 -17.32 -6.03 17.60
C GLY A 197 -17.14 -4.79 18.49
N GLU A 198 -18.19 -4.16 19.01
CA GLU A 198 -18.06 -2.80 19.60
C GLU A 198 -17.37 -2.76 20.96
N GLU A 199 -17.63 -3.74 21.85
CA GLU A 199 -16.95 -3.80 23.16
C GLU A 199 -15.48 -4.22 23.03
N ALA A 200 -15.20 -5.27 22.24
CA ALA A 200 -13.84 -5.76 22.02
C ALA A 200 -13.00 -4.84 21.12
N GLY A 201 -13.65 -4.12 20.20
CA GLY A 201 -13.06 -3.19 19.26
C GLY A 201 -13.02 -1.73 19.74
N ALA A 202 -13.17 -1.46 21.05
CA ALA A 202 -13.30 -0.11 21.60
C ALA A 202 -12.19 0.87 21.16
N LYS A 203 -10.98 0.37 20.85
CA LYS A 203 -9.87 1.17 20.29
C LYS A 203 -10.14 1.74 18.88
N TYR A 204 -11.14 1.23 18.17
CA TYR A 204 -11.56 1.65 16.84
C TYR A 204 -12.88 2.45 16.85
N ARG A 205 -13.37 2.86 18.03
CA ARG A 205 -14.66 3.54 18.20
C ARG A 205 -14.83 4.74 17.28
N ASP A 206 -13.78 5.52 17.09
CA ASP A 206 -13.77 6.69 16.20
C ASP A 206 -14.08 6.33 14.73
N TYR A 207 -13.96 5.06 14.35
CA TYR A 207 -14.15 4.56 12.98
C TYR A 207 -15.39 3.66 12.80
N PHE A 208 -16.24 3.50 13.81
CA PHE A 208 -17.47 2.69 13.71
C PHE A 208 -18.50 3.26 12.76
N GLU A 209 -18.53 4.58 12.60
CA GLU A 209 -19.31 5.24 11.56
C GLU A 209 -18.50 6.39 10.99
N TRP A 210 -17.62 6.07 10.03
CA TRP A 210 -16.70 7.04 9.44
C TRP A 210 -16.84 7.14 7.94
N GLU A 211 -16.66 8.34 7.42
CA GLU A 211 -16.68 8.63 5.99
C GLU A 211 -15.76 9.82 5.68
N GLU A 212 -14.85 9.67 4.72
CA GLU A 212 -14.03 10.78 4.25
C GLU A 212 -13.60 10.62 2.78
N PRO A 213 -13.24 11.72 2.08
CA PRO A 213 -12.73 11.65 0.72
C PRO A 213 -11.43 10.84 0.63
N LEU A 214 -11.38 9.88 -0.31
CA LEU A 214 -10.22 9.02 -0.53
C LEU A 214 -8.95 9.82 -0.85
N ALA A 215 -9.11 10.84 -1.71
CA ALA A 215 -8.00 11.65 -2.20
C ALA A 215 -7.20 12.29 -1.08
N THR A 216 -7.87 12.73 -0.01
CA THR A 216 -7.27 13.49 1.10
C THR A 216 -7.17 12.70 2.41
N ALA A 217 -7.56 11.42 2.43
CA ALA A 217 -7.51 10.58 3.63
C ALA A 217 -6.08 10.47 4.20
N PRO A 218 -5.83 10.88 5.47
CA PRO A 218 -4.52 10.83 6.10
C PRO A 218 -4.03 9.41 6.37
N SER A 219 -2.71 9.21 6.26
CA SER A 219 -2.04 7.91 6.45
C SER A 219 -2.47 7.19 7.73
N HIS A 220 -2.38 7.84 8.89
CA HIS A 220 -2.67 7.19 10.18
C HIS A 220 -4.13 6.70 10.29
N ARG A 221 -5.10 7.39 9.70
CA ARG A 221 -6.53 6.99 9.72
C ARG A 221 -6.78 5.82 8.78
N VAL A 222 -6.22 5.86 7.57
CA VAL A 222 -6.25 4.73 6.62
C VAL A 222 -5.69 3.48 7.28
N LEU A 223 -4.51 3.58 7.92
CA LEU A 223 -3.86 2.45 8.58
C LEU A 223 -4.65 1.94 9.79
N ALA A 224 -5.28 2.84 10.57
CA ALA A 224 -6.14 2.44 11.68
C ALA A 224 -7.38 1.68 11.21
N MET A 225 -8.06 2.19 10.18
CA MET A 225 -9.24 1.54 9.59
C MET A 225 -8.92 0.17 9.01
N PHE A 226 -7.85 0.04 8.21
CA PHE A 226 -7.45 -1.27 7.67
C PHE A 226 -6.97 -2.24 8.76
N ARG A 227 -6.36 -1.75 9.84
CA ARG A 227 -6.04 -2.59 11.00
C ARG A 227 -7.32 -3.10 11.66
N GLY A 228 -8.30 -2.23 11.89
CA GLY A 228 -9.58 -2.62 12.46
C GLY A 228 -10.34 -3.63 11.59
N GLU A 229 -10.25 -3.49 10.26
CA GLU A 229 -10.81 -4.46 9.32
C GLU A 229 -10.07 -5.81 9.34
N ASN A 230 -8.73 -5.79 9.36
CA ASN A 230 -7.94 -7.02 9.45
C ASN A 230 -8.13 -7.77 10.78
N GLU A 231 -8.48 -7.05 11.84
CA GLU A 231 -8.87 -7.60 13.14
C GLU A 231 -10.38 -7.90 13.25
N SER A 232 -11.14 -7.78 12.14
CA SER A 232 -12.58 -8.07 12.04
C SER A 232 -13.51 -7.17 12.88
N PHE A 233 -13.06 -6.00 13.30
CA PHE A 233 -13.88 -5.02 14.03
C PHE A 233 -14.57 -4.00 13.10
N LEU A 234 -13.98 -3.75 11.93
CA LEU A 234 -14.50 -2.80 10.94
C LEU A 234 -14.74 -3.48 9.59
N SER A 235 -15.63 -2.91 8.81
CA SER A 235 -15.77 -3.16 7.38
C SER A 235 -15.42 -1.86 6.66
N VAL A 236 -14.43 -1.90 5.76
CA VAL A 236 -13.97 -0.72 5.04
C VAL A 236 -14.35 -0.85 3.57
N ARG A 237 -14.95 0.21 3.00
CA ARG A 237 -15.32 0.28 1.59
C ARG A 237 -14.78 1.55 0.95
N ILE A 238 -14.41 1.44 -0.31
CA ILE A 238 -14.01 2.59 -1.13
C ILE A 238 -14.86 2.57 -2.38
N SER A 239 -15.65 3.62 -2.59
CA SER A 239 -16.41 3.76 -3.82
C SER A 239 -16.75 5.24 -4.08
N PRO A 240 -16.86 5.65 -5.36
CA PRO A 240 -17.56 6.88 -5.70
C PRO A 240 -19.08 6.67 -5.58
N SER A 241 -19.84 7.71 -5.94
CA SER A 241 -21.28 7.58 -6.15
C SER A 241 -21.57 6.60 -7.30
N GLU A 242 -22.41 5.61 -7.05
CA GLU A 242 -22.83 4.64 -8.08
C GLU A 242 -23.48 5.31 -9.29
N PRO A 243 -24.45 6.25 -9.14
CA PRO A 243 -24.98 7.01 -10.26
C PRO A 243 -23.92 7.69 -11.15
N ALA A 244 -22.86 8.25 -10.54
CA ALA A 244 -21.79 8.91 -11.30
C ALA A 244 -20.94 7.91 -12.09
N ALA A 245 -20.71 6.71 -11.54
CA ALA A 245 -19.99 5.66 -12.25
C ALA A 245 -20.82 5.09 -13.40
N LEU A 246 -22.12 4.88 -13.19
CA LEU A 246 -23.04 4.43 -14.23
C LEU A 246 -23.19 5.47 -15.34
N GLU A 247 -23.27 6.76 -15.02
CA GLU A 247 -23.30 7.83 -16.02
C GLU A 247 -22.07 7.79 -16.95
N VAL A 248 -20.87 7.62 -16.38
CA VAL A 248 -19.63 7.48 -17.13
C VAL A 248 -19.66 6.27 -18.06
N LEU A 249 -20.11 5.11 -17.58
CA LEU A 249 -20.10 3.86 -18.35
C LEU A 249 -21.21 3.85 -19.40
N THR A 250 -22.41 4.30 -19.06
CA THR A 250 -23.52 4.45 -20.01
C THR A 250 -23.11 5.38 -21.15
N GLY A 251 -22.45 6.50 -20.85
CA GLY A 251 -21.94 7.41 -21.89
C GLY A 251 -20.84 6.82 -22.80
N LEU A 252 -20.20 5.70 -22.41
CA LEU A 252 -19.24 4.99 -23.26
C LEU A 252 -19.88 3.91 -24.12
N PHE A 253 -20.92 3.24 -23.62
CA PHE A 253 -21.42 2.00 -24.21
C PHE A 253 -22.85 2.05 -24.72
N VAL A 254 -23.70 2.92 -24.17
CA VAL A 254 -25.10 3.05 -24.60
C VAL A 254 -25.19 4.22 -25.58
N THR A 255 -25.42 3.92 -26.85
CA THR A 255 -25.35 4.90 -27.94
C THR A 255 -26.70 5.25 -28.55
N GLU A 256 -27.70 4.41 -28.33
CA GLU A 256 -29.04 4.53 -28.90
C GLU A 256 -30.12 4.56 -27.82
N ASP A 257 -31.37 4.82 -28.22
CA ASP A 257 -32.56 4.80 -27.36
C ASP A 257 -33.60 3.83 -27.95
N ASN A 258 -33.34 2.53 -27.79
CA ASN A 258 -34.18 1.44 -28.26
C ASN A 258 -34.04 0.21 -27.35
N PRO A 259 -34.86 -0.86 -27.52
CA PRO A 259 -34.81 -2.02 -26.65
C PRO A 259 -33.41 -2.65 -26.54
N SER A 260 -32.56 -2.54 -27.58
CA SER A 260 -31.24 -3.18 -27.60
C SER A 260 -30.27 -2.41 -26.74
N ALA A 261 -30.36 -1.08 -26.80
CA ALA A 261 -29.66 -0.18 -25.90
C ALA A 261 -30.07 -0.40 -24.43
N GLU A 262 -31.33 -0.71 -24.13
CA GLU A 262 -31.76 -1.06 -22.76
C GLU A 262 -31.09 -2.33 -22.23
N GLN A 263 -30.86 -3.33 -23.10
CA GLN A 263 -30.12 -4.55 -22.74
C GLN A 263 -28.64 -4.24 -22.47
N VAL A 264 -28.01 -3.39 -23.28
CA VAL A 264 -26.63 -2.91 -23.05
C VAL A 264 -26.55 -2.13 -21.74
N GLY A 265 -27.48 -1.21 -21.48
CA GLY A 265 -27.55 -0.46 -20.22
C GLY A 265 -27.68 -1.36 -19.00
N SER A 266 -28.49 -2.42 -19.09
CA SER A 266 -28.62 -3.43 -18.04
C SER A 266 -27.32 -4.22 -17.83
N ALA A 267 -26.58 -4.54 -18.91
CA ALA A 267 -25.28 -5.18 -18.82
C ALA A 267 -24.21 -4.25 -18.22
N VAL A 268 -24.26 -2.95 -18.52
CA VAL A 268 -23.38 -1.93 -17.93
C VAL A 268 -23.60 -1.82 -16.41
N ASP A 269 -24.86 -1.79 -15.97
CA ASP A 269 -25.21 -1.75 -14.55
C ASP A 269 -24.65 -2.96 -13.79
N ASP A 270 -24.91 -4.17 -14.30
CA ASP A 270 -24.39 -5.41 -13.72
C ASP A 270 -22.86 -5.47 -13.79
N SER A 271 -22.25 -5.01 -14.88
CA SER A 271 -20.79 -4.92 -15.02
C SER A 271 -20.18 -4.08 -13.91
N TYR A 272 -20.70 -2.88 -13.66
CA TYR A 272 -20.19 -2.01 -12.61
C TYR A 272 -20.34 -2.65 -11.23
N LYS A 273 -21.53 -3.10 -10.88
CA LYS A 273 -21.84 -3.62 -9.53
C LYS A 273 -21.07 -4.89 -9.20
N ARG A 274 -21.00 -5.82 -10.16
CA ARG A 274 -20.49 -7.17 -9.93
C ARG A 274 -19.01 -7.32 -10.24
N LEU A 275 -18.51 -6.63 -11.26
CA LEU A 275 -17.18 -6.90 -11.84
C LEU A 275 -16.25 -5.68 -11.70
N LEU A 276 -16.57 -4.59 -12.39
CA LEU A 276 -15.68 -3.44 -12.57
C LEU A 276 -15.51 -2.64 -11.28
N GLY A 277 -16.59 -2.25 -10.62
CA GLY A 277 -16.57 -1.48 -9.37
C GLY A 277 -15.75 -2.18 -8.27
N PRO A 278 -16.03 -3.45 -7.93
CA PRO A 278 -15.23 -4.20 -6.97
C PRO A 278 -13.76 -4.38 -7.38
N ALA A 279 -13.46 -4.47 -8.68
CA ALA A 279 -12.08 -4.56 -9.16
C ALA A 279 -11.32 -3.24 -8.95
N ILE A 280 -11.91 -2.12 -9.34
CA ILE A 280 -11.31 -0.79 -9.15
C ILE A 280 -11.26 -0.41 -7.66
N GLU A 281 -12.22 -0.85 -6.84
CA GLU A 281 -12.14 -0.71 -5.37
C GLU A 281 -10.88 -1.39 -4.82
N ARG A 282 -10.56 -2.63 -5.25
CA ARG A 282 -9.33 -3.31 -4.80
C ARG A 282 -8.08 -2.55 -5.22
N GLU A 283 -8.05 -2.02 -6.43
CA GLU A 283 -6.93 -1.19 -6.91
C GLU A 283 -6.79 0.08 -6.07
N ALA A 284 -7.88 0.80 -5.83
CA ALA A 284 -7.91 2.01 -5.02
C ALA A 284 -7.46 1.73 -3.57
N ARG A 285 -7.88 0.60 -3.00
CA ARG A 285 -7.48 0.12 -1.67
C ARG A 285 -5.97 -0.15 -1.59
N ASN A 286 -5.39 -0.79 -2.59
CA ASN A 286 -3.96 -1.02 -2.64
C ASN A 286 -3.19 0.29 -2.76
N ALA A 287 -3.63 1.19 -3.65
CA ALA A 287 -2.98 2.48 -3.86
C ALA A 287 -3.00 3.37 -2.60
N ILE A 288 -4.15 3.45 -1.91
CA ILE A 288 -4.25 4.23 -0.67
C ILE A 288 -3.43 3.61 0.46
N LYS A 289 -3.37 2.27 0.53
CA LYS A 289 -2.51 1.56 1.50
C LYS A 289 -1.04 1.85 1.26
N GLU A 290 -0.57 1.71 0.03
CA GLU A 290 0.82 1.98 -0.34
C GLU A 290 1.21 3.44 -0.04
N ARG A 291 0.32 4.40 -0.34
CA ARG A 291 0.51 5.82 0.02
C ARG A 291 0.61 6.02 1.53
N ALA A 292 -0.28 5.38 2.30
CA ALA A 292 -0.32 5.49 3.74
C ALA A 292 0.93 4.86 4.39
N ASP A 293 1.33 3.67 3.94
CA ASP A 293 2.53 2.98 4.40
C ASP A 293 3.79 3.80 4.14
N ARG A 294 3.96 4.31 2.91
CA ARG A 294 5.13 5.14 2.56
C ARG A 294 5.25 6.35 3.47
N THR A 295 4.13 7.00 3.77
CA THR A 295 4.09 8.14 4.70
C THR A 295 4.51 7.72 6.11
N ALA A 296 3.97 6.61 6.63
CA ALA A 296 4.32 6.12 7.97
C ALA A 296 5.79 5.67 8.07
N ILE A 297 6.27 4.95 7.05
CA ILE A 297 7.66 4.49 6.95
C ILE A 297 8.61 5.68 6.92
N ASN A 298 8.29 6.74 6.18
CA ASN A 298 9.12 7.95 6.15
C ASN A 298 9.23 8.60 7.54
N VAL A 299 8.13 8.71 8.28
CA VAL A 299 8.16 9.20 9.67
C VAL A 299 9.03 8.32 10.56
N PHE A 300 8.91 6.99 10.44
CA PHE A 300 9.77 6.08 11.21
C PHE A 300 11.25 6.18 10.80
N ALA A 301 11.54 6.34 9.51
CA ALA A 301 12.89 6.51 9.00
C ALA A 301 13.52 7.82 9.49
N GLU A 302 12.75 8.92 9.53
CA GLU A 302 13.18 10.20 10.09
C GLU A 302 13.47 10.08 11.59
N ASN A 303 12.54 9.50 12.36
CA ASN A 303 12.74 9.26 13.79
C ASN A 303 14.00 8.39 14.07
N LEU A 304 14.18 7.32 13.30
CA LEU A 304 15.37 6.46 13.43
C LEU A 304 16.65 7.21 13.05
N ARG A 305 16.62 8.02 12.00
CA ARG A 305 17.77 8.85 11.60
C ARG A 305 18.16 9.82 12.71
N GLU A 306 17.20 10.49 13.34
CA GLU A 306 17.46 11.38 14.48
C GLU A 306 18.08 10.64 15.65
N LEU A 307 17.60 9.44 15.97
CA LEU A 307 18.18 8.59 17.02
C LEU A 307 19.62 8.17 16.71
N LEU A 308 19.89 7.73 15.47
CA LEU A 308 21.23 7.29 15.06
C LEU A 308 22.25 8.44 14.97
N LEU A 309 21.77 9.66 14.71
CA LEU A 309 22.61 10.87 14.61
C LEU A 309 22.61 11.71 15.89
N ALA A 310 21.96 11.23 16.96
CA ALA A 310 21.98 11.90 18.25
C ALA A 310 23.45 12.06 18.73
N PRO A 311 23.83 13.23 19.26
CA PRO A 311 25.19 13.46 19.73
C PRO A 311 25.60 12.39 20.76
N PRO A 312 26.72 11.68 20.53
CA PRO A 312 27.15 10.68 21.49
C PRO A 312 27.60 11.38 22.79
N LEU A 313 27.19 10.81 23.92
CA LEU A 313 27.58 11.27 25.26
C LEU A 313 29.11 11.27 25.48
N GLY A 314 29.82 10.45 24.70
CA GLY A 314 31.27 10.28 24.79
C GLY A 314 31.68 9.28 25.88
N ARG A 315 32.96 9.33 26.27
CA ARG A 315 33.58 8.36 27.19
C ARG A 315 33.34 8.75 28.65
N LYS A 316 32.21 8.30 29.20
CA LYS A 316 31.76 8.59 30.56
C LYS A 316 31.44 7.29 31.30
N ILE A 317 31.62 7.27 32.63
CA ILE A 317 31.08 6.20 33.46
C ILE A 317 29.59 6.46 33.65
N VAL A 318 28.75 5.53 33.19
CA VAL A 318 27.29 5.71 33.10
C VAL A 318 26.60 4.76 34.06
N LEU A 319 25.65 5.26 34.86
CA LEU A 319 24.62 4.42 35.46
C LEU A 319 23.39 4.47 34.56
N ALA A 320 22.99 3.34 33.98
CA ALA A 320 21.80 3.25 33.14
C ALA A 320 20.68 2.52 33.91
N ALA A 321 19.45 3.02 33.78
CA ALA A 321 18.26 2.47 34.42
C ALA A 321 17.20 2.14 33.36
N ASP A 322 16.85 0.86 33.27
CA ASP A 322 15.66 0.35 32.58
C ASP A 322 14.48 0.35 33.58
N PRO A 323 13.52 1.29 33.46
CA PRO A 323 12.42 1.45 34.40
C PRO A 323 11.49 0.24 34.49
N GLY A 324 10.76 0.13 35.61
CA GLY A 324 9.71 -0.85 35.75
C GLY A 324 8.93 -0.71 37.05
N PHE A 325 7.61 -0.92 36.99
CA PHE A 325 6.75 -0.90 38.17
C PHE A 325 6.90 -2.20 38.98
N ARG A 326 6.25 -3.28 38.51
CA ARG A 326 6.15 -4.55 39.26
C ARG A 326 7.46 -5.32 39.31
N THR A 327 8.23 -5.24 38.23
CA THR A 327 9.50 -5.97 38.03
C THR A 327 10.71 -5.21 38.57
N GLY A 328 10.51 -3.99 39.10
CA GLY A 328 11.59 -3.09 39.49
C GLY A 328 12.31 -2.47 38.28
N ALA A 329 13.11 -1.45 38.57
CA ALA A 329 14.02 -0.84 37.61
C ALA A 329 15.36 -1.60 37.63
N LYS A 330 15.83 -2.05 36.48
CA LYS A 330 17.12 -2.73 36.34
C LYS A 330 18.16 -1.65 36.13
N ILE A 331 19.21 -1.67 36.94
CA ILE A 331 20.28 -0.69 36.86
C ILE A 331 21.58 -1.39 36.48
N VAL A 332 22.38 -0.73 35.66
CA VAL A 332 23.73 -1.16 35.32
C VAL A 332 24.68 0.02 35.44
N VAL A 333 25.94 -0.26 35.78
CA VAL A 333 27.03 0.72 35.72
C VAL A 333 28.00 0.27 34.64
N LEU A 334 28.27 1.15 33.68
CA LEU A 334 29.19 0.93 32.57
C LEU A 334 30.42 1.83 32.71
N ASP A 335 31.59 1.32 32.38
CA ASP A 335 32.82 2.11 32.34
C ASP A 335 32.90 3.02 31.09
N LYS A 336 34.02 3.73 30.94
CA LYS A 336 34.25 4.67 29.83
C LYS A 336 34.35 4.02 28.45
N GLN A 337 34.48 2.70 28.40
CA GLN A 337 34.56 1.88 27.20
C GLN A 337 33.24 1.13 26.93
N GLY A 338 32.27 1.22 27.84
CA GLY A 338 31.00 0.51 27.78
C GLY A 338 31.03 -0.90 28.40
N ALA A 339 32.10 -1.27 29.12
CA ALA A 339 32.15 -2.54 29.82
C ALA A 339 31.30 -2.50 31.09
N LEU A 340 30.59 -3.60 31.35
CA LEU A 340 29.76 -3.74 32.55
C LEU A 340 30.64 -3.82 33.80
N LEU A 341 30.41 -2.92 34.75
CA LEU A 341 31.04 -2.91 36.07
C LEU A 341 30.15 -3.54 37.13
N HIS A 342 28.87 -3.18 37.12
CA HIS A 342 27.88 -3.63 38.10
C HIS A 342 26.48 -3.70 37.49
N ASP A 343 25.65 -4.59 38.00
CA ASP A 343 24.21 -4.65 37.72
C ASP A 343 23.42 -4.91 39.01
N ASP A 344 22.19 -4.43 39.08
CA ASP A 344 21.25 -4.68 40.18
C ASP A 344 19.79 -4.45 39.74
N VAL A 345 18.83 -4.82 40.57
CA VAL A 345 17.41 -4.51 40.39
C VAL A 345 16.89 -3.75 41.61
N VAL A 346 16.41 -2.54 41.38
CA VAL A 346 15.94 -1.62 42.44
C VAL A 346 14.46 -1.31 42.30
N TYR A 347 13.75 -1.24 43.42
CA TYR A 347 12.30 -1.05 43.45
C TYR A 347 11.95 0.38 43.87
N VAL A 348 12.18 1.33 42.97
CA VAL A 348 11.98 2.77 43.24
C VAL A 348 10.52 3.19 43.35
N LEU A 349 9.58 2.38 42.82
CA LEU A 349 8.14 2.68 42.79
C LEU A 349 7.28 1.76 43.68
N SER A 350 7.89 0.98 44.58
CA SER A 350 7.21 -0.07 45.36
C SER A 350 7.06 0.24 46.87
N GLY A 351 6.56 1.44 47.18
CA GLY A 351 6.37 1.89 48.56
C GLY A 351 7.65 2.39 49.25
N GLU A 352 7.48 3.07 50.39
CA GLU A 352 8.53 3.91 50.99
C GLU A 352 9.77 3.13 51.46
N ASN A 353 9.58 1.96 52.08
CA ASN A 353 10.72 1.14 52.56
C ASN A 353 11.62 0.68 51.42
N ARG A 354 11.04 0.17 50.32
CA ARG A 354 11.82 -0.29 49.15
C ARG A 354 12.46 0.86 48.38
N ALA A 355 11.80 2.01 48.33
CA ALA A 355 12.37 3.22 47.76
C ALA A 355 13.61 3.68 48.55
N ASN A 356 13.60 3.58 49.88
CA ASN A 356 14.75 3.89 50.72
C ASN A 356 15.93 2.91 50.52
N GLU A 357 15.64 1.60 50.37
CA GLU A 357 16.64 0.58 50.03
C GLU A 357 17.27 0.84 48.65
N ALA A 358 16.44 1.17 47.66
CA ALA A 358 16.89 1.54 46.32
C ALA A 358 17.80 2.77 46.34
N LYS A 359 17.42 3.81 47.10
CA LYS A 359 18.23 5.01 47.30
C LYS A 359 19.62 4.69 47.86
N ALA A 360 19.70 3.88 48.91
CA ALA A 360 20.98 3.49 49.51
C ALA A 360 21.87 2.74 48.50
N THR A 361 21.27 1.83 47.73
CA THR A 361 21.96 1.03 46.71
C THR A 361 22.50 1.90 45.58
N ILE A 362 21.68 2.80 45.03
CA ILE A 362 22.08 3.70 43.95
C ILE A 362 23.21 4.64 44.41
N LEU A 363 23.08 5.27 45.58
CA LEU A 363 24.12 6.18 46.09
C LEU A 363 25.45 5.45 46.33
N LYS A 364 25.41 4.19 46.78
CA LYS A 364 26.61 3.35 46.92
C LYS A 364 27.28 3.12 45.57
N LEU A 365 26.53 2.73 44.54
CA LEU A 365 27.05 2.45 43.20
C LEU A 365 27.62 3.71 42.52
N VAL A 366 26.91 4.84 42.65
CA VAL A 366 27.34 6.15 42.13
C VAL A 366 28.70 6.55 42.69
N ASN A 367 28.88 6.42 44.02
CA ASN A 367 30.13 6.78 44.69
C ASN A 367 31.25 5.78 44.42
N LEU A 368 30.97 4.48 44.47
CA LEU A 368 31.98 3.42 44.25
C LEU A 368 32.61 3.50 42.86
N SER A 369 31.77 3.77 41.86
CA SER A 369 32.20 3.73 40.44
C SER A 369 32.59 5.10 39.89
N ASN A 370 32.44 6.17 40.68
CA ASN A 370 32.59 7.57 40.22
C ASN A 370 31.72 7.86 38.99
N VAL A 371 30.42 7.53 39.06
CA VAL A 371 29.46 7.74 37.98
C VAL A 371 29.45 9.21 37.58
N GLU A 372 29.53 9.46 36.27
CA GLU A 372 29.57 10.81 35.71
C GLU A 372 28.21 11.25 35.14
N VAL A 373 27.31 10.31 34.88
CA VAL A 373 26.00 10.54 34.25
C VAL A 373 25.04 9.39 34.53
N VAL A 374 23.76 9.71 34.69
CA VAL A 374 22.68 8.74 34.81
C VAL A 374 21.81 8.79 33.55
N ALA A 375 21.60 7.65 32.91
CA ALA A 375 20.66 7.49 31.80
C ALA A 375 19.43 6.71 32.27
N VAL A 376 18.22 7.23 32.02
CA VAL A 376 16.96 6.58 32.39
C VAL A 376 16.14 6.36 31.14
N GLY A 377 15.69 5.12 30.94
CA GLY A 377 14.80 4.78 29.82
C GLY A 377 13.45 5.51 29.89
N ASN A 378 12.83 5.76 28.73
CA ASN A 378 11.56 6.47 28.59
C ASN A 378 10.32 5.56 28.50
N GLY A 379 10.48 4.27 28.79
CA GLY A 379 9.45 3.26 28.77
C GLY A 379 8.57 3.28 30.02
N THR A 380 8.04 2.11 30.37
CA THR A 380 7.01 1.98 31.40
C THR A 380 7.56 2.28 32.80
N GLY A 381 7.14 3.40 33.40
CA GLY A 381 7.64 3.89 34.69
C GLY A 381 8.87 4.81 34.58
N GLY A 382 9.22 5.24 33.36
CA GLY A 382 10.39 6.07 33.11
C GLY A 382 10.33 7.46 33.75
N ARG A 383 9.17 8.14 33.68
CA ARG A 383 9.00 9.48 34.30
C ARG A 383 9.16 9.44 35.82
N GLU A 384 8.56 8.45 36.45
CA GLU A 384 8.60 8.27 37.90
C GLU A 384 10.01 7.84 38.35
N THR A 385 10.68 6.99 37.58
CA THR A 385 12.07 6.59 37.84
C THR A 385 13.02 7.77 37.67
N GLU A 386 12.87 8.58 36.62
CA GLU A 386 13.65 9.80 36.40
C GLU A 386 13.51 10.78 37.56
N ALA A 387 12.26 11.06 37.97
CA ALA A 387 11.98 11.93 39.11
C ALA A 387 12.67 11.41 40.38
N PHE A 388 12.59 10.10 40.64
CA PHE A 388 13.29 9.48 41.75
C PHE A 388 14.81 9.74 41.69
N PHE A 389 15.46 9.50 40.55
CA PHE A 389 16.91 9.76 40.38
C PHE A 389 17.28 11.24 40.55
N ARG A 390 16.42 12.18 40.11
CA ARG A 390 16.64 13.63 40.32
C ARG A 390 16.54 14.00 41.81
N ASP A 391 15.61 13.40 42.54
CA ASP A 391 15.37 13.64 43.96
C ASP A 391 16.45 13.00 44.87
N LEU A 392 17.30 12.11 44.34
CA LEU A 392 18.41 11.52 45.09
C LEU A 392 19.50 12.54 45.46
N GLY A 393 19.53 13.70 44.81
CA GLY A 393 20.52 14.73 45.10
C GLY A 393 21.94 14.30 44.75
N LEU A 394 22.14 13.65 43.59
CA LEU A 394 23.44 13.14 43.08
C LEU A 394 24.52 14.23 42.87
N GLY A 395 24.21 15.49 43.20
CA GLY A 395 25.04 16.66 42.98
C GLY A 395 24.84 17.28 41.59
N SER A 396 25.06 18.59 41.47
CA SER A 396 24.86 19.34 40.23
C SER A 396 25.78 18.94 39.06
N ARG A 397 26.73 18.02 39.30
CA ARG A 397 27.71 17.55 38.30
C ARG A 397 27.33 16.24 37.61
N ILE A 398 26.37 15.48 38.14
CA ILE A 398 25.91 14.21 37.55
C ILE A 398 24.55 14.45 36.90
N PRO A 399 24.49 14.72 35.58
CA PRO A 399 23.21 14.90 34.91
C PRO A 399 22.42 13.59 34.87
N VAL A 400 21.11 13.71 35.04
CA VAL A 400 20.12 12.65 34.78
C VAL A 400 19.47 12.96 33.44
N VAL A 401 19.62 12.06 32.48
CA VAL A 401 19.12 12.20 31.10
C VAL A 401 18.16 11.08 30.75
N MET A 402 17.10 11.43 30.03
CA MET A 402 16.17 10.45 29.46
C MET A 402 16.71 9.93 28.14
N VAL A 403 16.62 8.61 27.94
CA VAL A 403 17.03 7.93 26.71
C VAL A 403 15.88 7.09 26.15
N ASN A 404 15.89 6.87 24.83
CA ASN A 404 14.88 6.06 24.18
C ASN A 404 15.13 4.57 24.44
N GLU A 405 14.09 3.81 24.80
CA GLU A 405 14.12 2.34 24.95
C GLU A 405 13.72 1.58 23.68
N SER A 406 13.32 2.29 22.61
CA SER A 406 12.83 1.72 21.35
C SER A 406 13.95 1.19 20.46
#